data_AF-A0A4C1W6J3-F1
#
_entry.id   AF-A0A4C1W6J3-F1
#
_cell.length_a   1.000
_cell.length_b   1.000
_cell.length_c   1.000
_cell.angle_alpha   90.00
_cell.angle_beta   90.00
_cell.angle_gamma   90.00
#
_symmetry.space_group_name_H-M   'P 1'
#
loop_
_entity.id
_entity.type
_entity.pdbx_description
1 polymer ?
#
loop_
_entity_poly.entity_id
_entity_poly.type
_entity_poly.pdbx_seq_one_letter_code
_entity_poly.pdbx_strand_id
1 'polypeptide(L)'
;MLERFLKAKDALSLYINDSEIDPILPEEWKIIECCVELLKPFEEATRELSSSHTLISSVIQIIRMLTQKVSDYLTASPESPTCHAAKTLKAGISGKFSTLLEEENSYIIATYLYPRYKNKFFTSLTEEKIKDDILKISRNTEDILASRTISPSTEERRK
;
A
#
# COMPACT_ATOMS: atom_id res chain seq x y z
N MET A 1 5.04 -17.54 4.45
CA MET A 1 4.64 -18.85 5.02
C MET A 1 4.33 -19.85 3.91
N LEU A 2 3.34 -19.60 3.05
CA LEU A 2 2.97 -20.48 1.93
C LEU A 2 4.13 -20.76 0.96
N GLU A 3 4.96 -19.77 0.64
CA GLU A 3 6.14 -19.99 -0.20
C GLU A 3 7.15 -20.97 0.45
N ARG A 4 7.33 -20.92 1.77
CA ARG A 4 8.16 -21.88 2.50
C ARG A 4 7.54 -23.27 2.49
N PHE A 5 6.21 -23.35 2.58
CA PHE A 5 5.48 -24.60 2.48
C PHE A 5 5.69 -25.27 1.12
N LEU A 6 5.61 -24.51 0.03
CA LEU A 6 5.92 -25.01 -1.32
C LEU A 6 7.38 -25.47 -1.47
N LYS A 7 8.34 -24.75 -0.87
CA LYS A 7 9.76 -25.18 -0.85
C LYS A 7 9.99 -26.51 -0.14
N ALA A 8 9.09 -26.88 0.78
CA ALA A 8 9.13 -28.13 1.51
C ALA A 8 8.27 -29.23 0.88
N LYS A 9 7.65 -29.01 -0.30
CA LYS A 9 6.70 -29.93 -0.94
C LYS A 9 7.21 -31.36 -1.01
N ASP A 10 8.41 -31.57 -1.55
CA ASP A 10 8.96 -32.93 -1.73
C ASP A 10 9.21 -33.64 -0.40
N ALA A 11 9.78 -32.91 0.58
CA ALA A 11 10.04 -33.44 1.91
C ALA A 11 8.73 -33.79 2.65
N LEU A 12 7.70 -32.94 2.51
CA LEU A 12 6.38 -33.19 3.07
C LEU A 12 5.70 -34.38 2.40
N SER A 13 5.77 -34.49 1.07
CA SER A 13 5.21 -35.63 0.34
C SER A 13 5.86 -36.95 0.74
N LEU A 14 7.19 -36.98 0.92
CA LEU A 14 7.88 -38.17 1.44
C LEU A 14 7.42 -38.53 2.85
N TYR A 15 7.38 -37.56 3.76
CA TYR A 15 6.96 -37.80 5.14
C TYR A 15 5.51 -38.29 5.24
N ILE A 16 4.61 -37.69 4.45
CA ILE A 16 3.19 -38.07 4.45
C ILE A 16 3.00 -39.50 3.93
N ASN A 17 3.75 -39.90 2.89
CA ASN A 17 3.69 -41.27 2.37
C ASN A 17 4.08 -42.34 3.42
N ASP A 18 4.94 -41.98 4.38
CA ASP A 18 5.39 -42.86 5.47
C ASP A 18 4.53 -42.73 6.75
N SER A 19 3.47 -41.90 6.73
CA SER A 19 2.62 -41.57 7.89
C SER A 19 1.14 -41.89 7.64
N GLU A 20 0.32 -41.92 8.69
CA GLU A 20 -1.15 -42.07 8.58
C GLU A 20 -1.86 -40.73 8.26
N ILE A 21 -1.20 -39.82 7.53
CA ILE A 21 -1.73 -38.50 7.20
C ILE A 21 -2.27 -38.54 5.77
N ASP A 22 -3.43 -37.92 5.54
CA ASP A 22 -3.97 -37.81 4.19
C ASP A 22 -3.04 -37.01 3.27
N PRO A 23 -2.78 -37.49 2.04
CA PRO A 23 -1.93 -36.79 1.09
C PRO A 23 -2.58 -35.50 0.61
N ILE A 24 -1.78 -34.45 0.48
CA ILE A 24 -2.22 -33.19 -0.13
C ILE A 24 -2.37 -33.40 -1.63
N LEU A 25 -3.58 -33.17 -2.13
CA LEU A 25 -3.94 -33.43 -3.51
C LEU A 25 -3.27 -32.43 -4.47
N PRO A 26 -3.04 -32.82 -5.74
CA PRO A 26 -2.47 -31.91 -6.75
C PRO A 26 -3.22 -30.57 -6.87
N GLU A 27 -4.54 -30.59 -6.73
CA GLU A 27 -5.41 -29.41 -6.79
C GLU A 27 -5.18 -28.48 -5.58
N GLU A 28 -4.94 -29.05 -4.40
CA GLU A 28 -4.64 -28.28 -3.18
C GLU A 28 -3.26 -27.62 -3.27
N TRP A 29 -2.26 -28.33 -3.81
CA TRP A 29 -0.96 -27.73 -4.13
C TRP A 29 -1.12 -26.58 -5.13
N LYS A 30 -1.96 -26.75 -6.14
CA LYS A 30 -2.21 -25.71 -7.13
C LYS A 30 -2.85 -24.46 -6.52
N ILE A 31 -3.77 -24.62 -5.57
CA ILE A 31 -4.34 -23.51 -4.79
C ILE A 31 -3.22 -22.74 -4.08
N ILE A 32 -2.30 -23.43 -3.40
CA ILE A 32 -1.20 -22.80 -2.67
C ILE A 32 -0.28 -22.04 -3.61
N GLU A 33 0.09 -22.62 -4.76
CA GLU A 33 0.88 -21.96 -5.80
C GLU A 33 0.23 -20.67 -6.27
N CYS A 34 -1.06 -20.72 -6.63
CA CYS A 34 -1.84 -19.57 -7.05
C CYS A 34 -1.97 -18.50 -5.95
N CYS A 35 -2.09 -18.90 -4.68
CA CYS A 35 -2.09 -17.98 -3.54
C CYS A 35 -0.75 -17.27 -3.39
N VAL A 36 0.38 -17.98 -3.53
CA VAL A 36 1.72 -17.39 -3.44
C VAL A 36 1.92 -16.37 -4.56
N GLU A 37 1.52 -16.69 -5.79
CA GLU A 37 1.59 -15.77 -6.92
C GLU A 37 0.74 -14.51 -6.69
N LEU A 38 -0.53 -14.67 -6.29
CA LEU A 38 -1.45 -13.57 -6.02
C LEU A 38 -0.97 -12.64 -4.90
N LEU A 39 -0.39 -13.21 -3.83
CA LEU A 39 0.03 -12.46 -2.64
C LEU A 39 1.44 -11.87 -2.75
N LYS A 40 2.27 -12.35 -3.66
CA LYS A 40 3.64 -11.85 -3.87
C LYS A 40 3.75 -10.32 -3.98
N PRO A 41 2.96 -9.62 -4.81
CA PRO A 41 3.05 -8.15 -4.89
C PRO A 41 2.71 -7.45 -3.56
N PHE A 42 1.88 -8.06 -2.70
CA PHE A 42 1.54 -7.50 -1.38
C PHE A 42 2.68 -7.69 -0.39
N GLU A 43 3.37 -8.82 -0.44
CA GLU A 43 4.56 -9.06 0.37
C GLU A 43 5.65 -8.05 -0.01
N GLU A 44 5.90 -7.86 -1.32
CA GLU A 44 6.86 -6.87 -1.82
C GLU A 44 6.50 -5.44 -1.39
N ALA A 45 5.22 -5.06 -1.54
CA ALA A 45 4.73 -3.75 -1.10
C ALA A 45 4.85 -3.58 0.43
N THR A 46 4.55 -4.61 1.21
CA THR A 46 4.65 -4.55 2.68
C THR A 46 6.10 -4.38 3.11
N ARG A 47 7.04 -5.10 2.47
CA ARG A 47 8.47 -4.98 2.74
C ARG A 47 8.99 -3.59 2.40
N GLU A 48 8.59 -3.03 1.26
CA GLU A 48 8.92 -1.65 0.88
C GLU A 48 8.37 -0.66 1.91
N LEU A 49 7.07 -0.74 2.24
CA LEU A 49 6.43 0.17 3.20
C LEU A 49 6.97 0.04 4.64
N SER A 50 7.56 -1.09 4.99
CA SER A 50 8.17 -1.31 6.31
C SER A 50 9.61 -0.77 6.40
N SER A 51 10.19 -0.30 5.29
CA SER A 51 11.53 0.29 5.28
C SER A 51 11.55 1.66 5.96
N SER A 52 12.61 1.93 6.72
CA SER A 52 12.86 3.24 7.36
C SER A 52 13.04 4.39 6.37
N HIS A 53 13.29 4.09 5.10
CA HIS A 53 13.52 5.08 4.05
C HIS A 53 12.29 5.34 3.19
N THR A 54 11.17 4.70 3.50
CA THR A 54 9.96 4.85 2.69
C THR A 54 9.28 6.18 2.94
N LEU A 55 8.99 6.86 1.84
CA LEU A 55 8.34 8.16 1.84
C LEU A 55 6.82 7.96 1.70
N ILE A 56 6.04 8.73 2.45
CA ILE A 56 4.58 8.73 2.36
C ILE A 56 4.07 9.04 0.93
N SER A 57 4.90 9.68 0.10
CA SER A 57 4.64 9.96 -1.31
C SER A 57 4.55 8.71 -2.21
N SER A 58 5.08 7.55 -1.79
CA SER A 58 5.00 6.31 -2.58
C SER A 58 3.73 5.51 -2.32
N VAL A 59 2.99 5.81 -1.24
CA VAL A 59 1.85 5.00 -0.78
C VAL A 59 0.74 4.94 -1.82
N ILE A 60 0.35 6.08 -2.40
CA ILE A 60 -0.68 6.12 -3.46
C ILE A 60 -0.22 5.33 -4.69
N GLN A 61 1.06 5.45 -5.08
CA GLN A 61 1.61 4.64 -6.18
C GLN A 61 1.49 3.14 -5.87
N ILE A 62 1.87 2.72 -4.66
CA ILE A 62 1.85 1.32 -4.25
C ILE A 62 0.42 0.78 -4.25
N ILE A 63 -0.55 1.52 -3.70
CA ILE A 63 -1.96 1.12 -3.73
C ILE A 63 -2.44 0.92 -5.18
N ARG A 64 -2.16 1.87 -6.08
CA ARG A 64 -2.54 1.76 -7.49
C ARG A 64 -1.86 0.58 -8.20
N MET A 65 -0.58 0.35 -7.90
CA MET A 65 0.16 -0.80 -8.42
C MET A 65 -0.46 -2.12 -7.95
N LEU A 66 -0.81 -2.25 -6.67
CA LEU A 66 -1.46 -3.44 -6.13
C LEU A 66 -2.83 -3.68 -6.78
N THR A 67 -3.65 -2.65 -6.92
CA THR A 67 -4.94 -2.74 -7.62
C THR A 67 -4.77 -3.20 -9.07
N GLN A 68 -3.75 -2.69 -9.76
CA GLN A 68 -3.44 -3.11 -11.13
C GLN A 68 -2.98 -4.57 -11.16
N LYS A 69 -2.05 -4.97 -10.29
CA LYS A 69 -1.55 -6.35 -10.23
C LYS A 69 -2.65 -7.38 -9.97
N VAL A 70 -3.61 -7.08 -9.09
CA VAL A 70 -4.76 -7.97 -8.87
C VAL A 70 -5.69 -7.99 -10.09
N SER A 71 -5.85 -6.86 -10.78
CA SER A 71 -6.64 -6.80 -12.02
C SER A 71 -6.00 -7.61 -13.14
N ASP A 72 -4.68 -7.50 -13.30
CA ASP A 72 -3.89 -8.26 -14.27
C ASP A 72 -3.94 -9.76 -13.96
N TYR A 73 -3.89 -10.14 -12.68
CA TYR A 73 -4.05 -11.54 -12.26
C TYR A 73 -5.43 -12.10 -12.66
N LEU A 74 -6.49 -11.33 -12.43
CA LEU A 74 -7.87 -11.73 -12.79
C LEU A 74 -8.07 -11.85 -14.30
N THR A 75 -7.40 -11.04 -15.12
CA THR A 75 -7.47 -11.14 -16.58
C THR A 75 -6.59 -12.25 -17.14
N ALA A 76 -5.41 -12.47 -16.57
CA ALA A 76 -4.49 -13.52 -17.02
C ALA A 76 -4.93 -14.94 -16.61
N SER A 77 -5.68 -15.08 -15.52
CA SER A 77 -6.07 -16.40 -14.98
C SER A 77 -7.52 -16.40 -14.46
N PRO A 78 -8.52 -16.25 -15.35
CA PRO A 78 -9.93 -16.15 -14.95
C PRO A 78 -10.47 -17.42 -14.28
N GLU A 79 -9.92 -18.58 -14.63
CA GLU A 79 -10.28 -19.91 -14.10
C GLU A 79 -9.38 -20.34 -12.93
N SER A 80 -8.52 -19.45 -12.41
CA SER A 80 -7.69 -19.76 -11.25
C SER A 80 -8.56 -20.20 -10.06
N PRO A 81 -8.16 -21.24 -9.31
CA PRO A 81 -8.91 -21.64 -8.11
C PRO A 81 -8.92 -20.55 -7.03
N THR A 82 -8.05 -19.53 -7.13
CA THR A 82 -8.01 -18.36 -6.24
C THR A 82 -8.74 -17.14 -6.81
N CYS A 83 -9.47 -17.27 -7.92
CA CYS A 83 -10.19 -16.17 -8.57
C CYS A 83 -11.15 -15.44 -7.62
N HIS A 84 -11.89 -16.18 -6.78
CA HIS A 84 -12.74 -15.57 -5.76
C HIS A 84 -11.93 -14.75 -4.74
N ALA A 85 -10.82 -15.31 -4.23
CA ALA A 85 -9.93 -14.60 -3.31
C ALA A 85 -9.35 -13.33 -3.95
N ALA A 86 -8.95 -13.37 -5.22
CA ALA A 86 -8.48 -12.21 -5.96
C ALA A 86 -9.58 -11.13 -6.11
N LYS A 87 -10.83 -11.49 -6.38
CA LYS A 87 -11.97 -10.55 -6.40
C LYS A 87 -12.21 -9.93 -5.03
N THR A 88 -12.20 -10.73 -3.97
CA THR A 88 -12.31 -10.24 -2.58
C THR A 88 -11.17 -9.29 -2.25
N LEU A 89 -9.94 -9.61 -2.65
CA LEU A 89 -8.77 -8.78 -2.42
C LEU A 89 -8.87 -7.44 -3.16
N LYS A 90 -9.29 -7.45 -4.43
CA LYS A 90 -9.54 -6.23 -5.20
C LYS A 90 -10.57 -5.32 -4.55
N ALA A 91 -11.71 -5.89 -4.13
CA ALA A 91 -12.74 -5.14 -3.40
C ALA A 91 -12.23 -4.62 -2.06
N GLY A 92 -11.42 -5.42 -1.35
CA GLY A 92 -10.79 -5.03 -0.09
C GLY A 92 -9.83 -3.85 -0.22
N ILE A 93 -9.02 -3.79 -1.29
CA ILE A 93 -8.14 -2.65 -1.57
C ILE A 93 -8.99 -1.39 -1.79
N SER A 94 -9.98 -1.46 -2.68
CA SER A 94 -10.85 -0.30 -2.97
C SER A 94 -11.60 0.18 -1.72
N GLY A 95 -12.13 -0.74 -0.91
CA GLY A 95 -12.89 -0.39 0.29
C GLY A 95 -12.03 0.14 1.44
N LYS A 96 -10.80 -0.38 1.62
CA LYS A 96 -9.91 0.07 2.70
C LYS A 96 -9.20 1.39 2.41
N PHE A 97 -8.93 1.68 1.13
CA PHE A 97 -8.11 2.82 0.74
C PHE A 97 -8.89 3.92 0.02
N SER A 98 -10.21 3.82 -0.14
CA SER A 98 -11.03 4.87 -0.77
C SER A 98 -10.84 6.23 -0.09
N THR A 99 -10.99 6.28 1.24
CA THR A 99 -10.83 7.51 2.02
C THR A 99 -9.42 8.08 1.92
N LEU A 100 -8.39 7.24 1.92
CA LEU A 100 -6.99 7.70 1.76
C LEU A 100 -6.78 8.35 0.39
N LEU A 101 -7.39 7.80 -0.66
CA LEU A 101 -7.24 8.30 -2.02
C LEU A 101 -8.06 9.56 -2.31
N GLU A 102 -9.10 9.85 -1.52
CA GLU A 102 -10.05 10.94 -1.79
C GLU A 102 -10.00 12.08 -0.75
N GLU A 103 -9.67 11.78 0.51
CA GLU A 103 -9.87 12.69 1.64
C GLU A 103 -8.59 12.96 2.46
N GLU A 104 -7.64 12.03 2.52
CA GLU A 104 -6.42 12.23 3.33
C GLU A 104 -5.36 13.10 2.64
N ASN A 105 -5.39 14.38 2.99
CA ASN A 105 -4.60 15.41 2.30
C ASN A 105 -3.08 15.19 2.37
N SER A 106 -2.55 14.58 3.43
CA SER A 106 -1.10 14.38 3.61
C SER A 106 -0.51 13.43 2.56
N TYR A 107 -1.15 12.29 2.31
CA TYR A 107 -0.72 11.33 1.29
C TYR A 107 -0.84 11.92 -0.12
N ILE A 108 -1.94 12.63 -0.38
CA ILE A 108 -2.22 13.26 -1.67
C ILE A 108 -1.18 14.35 -1.96
N ILE A 109 -0.99 15.30 -1.04
CA ILE A 109 -0.01 16.39 -1.18
C ILE A 109 1.39 15.84 -1.31
N ALA A 110 1.81 14.89 -0.47
CA ALA A 110 3.15 14.33 -0.54
C ALA A 110 3.40 13.61 -1.88
N THR A 111 2.41 12.87 -2.38
CA THR A 111 2.48 12.23 -3.69
C THR A 111 2.55 13.29 -4.80
N TYR A 112 1.76 14.37 -4.73
CA TYR A 112 1.76 15.44 -5.73
C TYR A 112 3.07 16.23 -5.77
N LEU A 113 3.65 16.54 -4.60
CA LEU A 113 4.92 17.25 -4.47
C LEU A 113 6.11 16.42 -4.98
N TYR A 114 5.95 15.10 -5.06
CA TYR A 114 7.01 14.21 -5.54
C TYR A 114 7.09 14.28 -7.08
N PRO A 115 8.22 14.76 -7.67
CA PRO A 115 8.29 15.04 -9.11
C PRO A 115 7.98 13.83 -10.00
N ARG A 116 8.29 12.61 -9.53
CA ARG A 116 8.07 11.37 -10.28
C ARG A 116 6.59 11.01 -10.44
N TYR A 117 5.70 11.57 -9.61
CA TYR A 117 4.30 11.18 -9.50
C TYR A 117 3.31 12.29 -9.87
N LYS A 118 3.75 13.55 -9.85
CA LYS A 118 2.95 14.74 -10.11
C LYS A 118 1.98 14.60 -11.30
N ASN A 119 2.44 14.04 -12.42
CA ASN A 119 1.64 13.94 -13.64
C ASN A 119 1.09 12.53 -13.91
N LYS A 120 1.19 11.59 -12.97
CA LYS A 120 0.81 10.17 -13.18
C LYS A 120 -0.56 9.79 -12.61
N PHE A 121 -0.99 10.46 -11.55
CA PHE A 121 -2.10 9.99 -10.73
C PHE A 121 -3.26 10.98 -10.61
N PHE A 122 -3.04 12.25 -10.96
CA PHE A 122 -3.97 13.34 -10.72
C PHE A 122 -4.59 13.84 -12.03
N THR A 123 -5.83 14.28 -11.95
CA THR A 123 -6.52 15.00 -13.04
C THR A 123 -6.42 16.50 -12.79
N SER A 124 -6.65 17.32 -13.82
CA SER A 124 -6.58 18.78 -13.69
C SER A 124 -7.42 19.33 -12.53
N LEU A 125 -8.62 18.78 -12.33
CA LEU A 125 -9.51 19.15 -11.22
C LEU A 125 -8.94 18.79 -9.85
N THR A 126 -8.29 17.62 -9.72
CA THR A 126 -7.65 17.24 -8.45
C THR A 126 -6.43 18.11 -8.18
N GLU A 127 -5.66 18.47 -9.21
CA GLU A 127 -4.48 19.31 -9.05
C GLU A 127 -4.79 20.70 -8.51
N GLU A 128 -5.86 21.34 -8.99
CA GLU A 128 -6.28 22.66 -8.51
C GLU A 128 -6.60 22.62 -7.01
N LYS A 129 -7.40 21.63 -6.58
CA LYS A 129 -7.71 21.41 -5.16
C LYS A 129 -6.44 21.21 -4.32
N ILE A 130 -5.50 20.40 -4.81
CA ILE A 130 -4.24 20.13 -4.11
C ILE A 130 -3.39 21.41 -3.98
N LYS A 131 -3.30 22.23 -5.04
CA LYS A 131 -2.57 23.50 -5.00
C LYS A 131 -3.19 24.46 -3.98
N ASP A 132 -4.52 24.56 -3.95
CA ASP A 132 -5.22 25.39 -2.97
C ASP A 132 -4.96 24.94 -1.54
N ASP A 133 -4.96 23.63 -1.30
CA ASP A 133 -4.69 23.07 0.02
C ASP A 133 -3.24 23.29 0.46
N ILE A 134 -2.27 23.20 -0.46
CA ILE A 134 -0.87 23.57 -0.19
C ILE A 134 -0.76 25.05 0.18
N LEU A 135 -1.45 25.95 -0.55
CA LEU A 135 -1.44 27.39 -0.25
C LEU A 135 -2.05 27.69 1.12
N LYS A 136 -3.15 27.02 1.50
CA LYS A 136 -3.73 27.15 2.85
C LYS A 136 -2.76 26.72 3.94
N ILE A 137 -2.05 25.60 3.75
CA ILE A 137 -1.04 25.13 4.70
C ILE A 137 0.12 26.13 4.82
N SER A 138 0.59 26.70 3.71
CA SER A 138 1.66 27.71 3.72
C SER A 138 1.28 28.93 4.55
N ARG A 139 0.08 29.51 4.31
CA ARG A 139 -0.42 30.67 5.04
C ARG A 139 -0.55 30.42 6.54
N ASN A 140 -1.15 29.29 6.91
CA ASN A 140 -1.29 28.91 8.32
C ASN A 140 0.09 28.75 9.00
N THR A 141 1.09 28.26 8.27
CA THR A 141 2.45 28.11 8.80
C THR A 141 3.12 29.47 9.02
N GLU A 142 2.94 30.41 8.09
CA GLU A 142 3.41 31.78 8.21
C GLU A 142 2.80 32.50 9.43
N ASP A 143 1.49 32.34 9.66
CA ASP A 143 0.78 32.91 10.82
C ASP A 143 1.27 32.33 12.16
N ILE A 144 1.53 31.01 12.22
CA ILE A 144 2.10 30.35 13.39
C ILE A 144 3.52 30.83 13.68
N LEU A 145 4.34 31.04 12.63
CA LEU A 145 5.69 31.56 12.77
C LEU A 145 5.67 33.02 13.25
N ALA A 146 4.80 33.85 12.67
CA ALA A 146 4.66 35.26 13.03
C ALA A 146 4.21 35.45 14.48
N SER A 147 3.27 34.62 14.97
CA SER A 147 2.79 34.67 16.35
C SER A 147 3.85 34.22 17.38
N ARG A 148 4.74 33.29 17.02
CA ARG A 148 5.86 32.87 17.88
C ARG A 148 6.95 33.93 18.02
N THR A 149 7.21 34.73 16.98
CA THR A 149 8.16 35.86 17.06
C THR A 149 7.71 37.02 17.93
N ILE A 150 6.43 37.08 18.33
CA ILE A 150 5.86 38.20 19.11
C ILE A 150 5.79 37.90 20.62
N SER A 151 6.11 36.67 21.08
CA SER A 151 6.22 36.39 22.52
C SER A 151 7.50 37.01 23.10
N PRO A 152 7.41 38.02 23.99
CA PRO A 152 8.59 38.59 24.61
C PRO A 152 9.12 37.60 25.64
N SER A 153 10.42 37.38 25.63
CA SER A 153 11.18 36.94 26.80
C SER A 153 11.05 37.99 27.90
N THR A 154 9.94 37.99 28.64
CA THR A 154 9.85 38.75 29.89
C THR A 154 10.59 37.99 30.99
N GLU A 155 11.90 38.19 31.04
CA GLU A 155 12.62 38.13 32.31
C GLU A 155 13.83 39.08 32.27
N GLU A 156 13.56 40.37 32.07
CA GLU A 156 14.45 41.40 32.59
C GLU A 156 14.02 41.78 34.00
N ARG A 157 14.89 41.42 34.95
CA ARG A 157 15.32 42.24 36.09
C ARG A 157 14.24 43.06 36.79
N ARG A 158 13.86 42.63 38.00
CA ARG A 158 13.61 43.59 39.08
C ARG A 158 14.31 43.16 40.37
N LYS A 159 15.37 43.93 40.64
CA LYS A 159 15.98 44.32 41.92
C LYS A 159 16.69 43.25 42.74
#